data_AF-A0A7S4FPQ0-F1
#
_entry.id   AF-A0A7S4FPQ0-F1
#
_cell.length_a   1.000
_cell.length_b   1.000
_cell.length_c   1.000
_cell.angle_alpha   90.00
_cell.angle_beta   90.00
_cell.angle_gamma   90.00
#
_symmetry.space_group_name_H-M   'P 1'
#
loop_
_entity.id
_entity.type
_entity.pdbx_description
1 polymer ?
#
loop_
_entity_poly.entity_id
_entity_poly.type
_entity_poly.pdbx_seq_one_letter_code
_entity_poly.pdbx_strand_id
1 'polypeptide(L)'
;GSCDRCESDFGKVDHWLSVHGLSKYASVLRVQECDNLEVLMSLQDSDLKDMGMITVGARRKFMSAIEALKKESGVPNGAGPAGREPCTRGTALDAQALQ
;
A
#
# COMPACT_ATOMS: atom_id res chain seq x y z
N GLY A 1 0.84 18.18 -25.74
CA GLY A 1 1.38 18.20 -24.37
C GLY A 1 1.18 16.82 -23.77
N SER A 2 2.03 16.28 -22.94
CA SER A 2 3.31 16.71 -22.38
C SER A 2 4.10 15.40 -22.16
N CYS A 3 5.31 15.48 -21.62
CA CYS A 3 6.02 14.39 -20.94
C CYS A 3 5.06 13.39 -20.21
N ASP A 4 5.36 12.09 -20.09
CA ASP A 4 6.48 11.60 -19.30
C ASP A 4 6.85 10.16 -19.66
N ARG A 5 8.10 9.97 -20.08
CA ARG A 5 8.78 8.68 -20.04
C ARG A 5 9.86 8.81 -18.97
N CYS A 6 9.58 8.33 -17.76
CA CYS A 6 10.59 8.05 -16.73
C CYS A 6 10.12 6.84 -15.92
N GLU A 7 10.58 5.66 -16.30
CA GLU A 7 10.32 4.44 -15.53
C GLU A 7 11.29 4.38 -14.36
N SER A 8 11.09 5.25 -13.37
CA SER A 8 11.71 5.11 -12.05
C SER A 8 10.84 4.20 -11.19
N ASP A 9 11.46 3.28 -10.45
CA ASP A 9 10.77 2.34 -9.55
C ASP A 9 9.80 3.03 -8.59
N PHE A 10 10.10 4.27 -8.20
CA PHE A 10 9.23 5.16 -7.42
C PHE A 10 7.83 5.36 -8.04
N GLY A 11 7.72 5.47 -9.37
CA GLY A 11 6.43 5.63 -10.06
C GLY A 11 5.61 4.34 -10.08
N LYS A 12 6.28 3.17 -10.09
CA LYS A 12 5.62 1.86 -10.03
C LYS A 12 5.06 1.59 -8.63
N VAL A 13 5.79 1.97 -7.57
CA VAL A 13 5.30 1.84 -6.18
C VAL A 13 4.10 2.75 -5.92
N ASP A 14 4.16 4.01 -6.32
CA ASP A 14 3.04 4.95 -6.13
C ASP A 14 1.77 4.48 -6.87
N HIS A 15 1.94 4.04 -8.13
CA HIS A 15 0.84 3.46 -8.90
C HIS A 15 0.28 2.22 -8.20
N TRP A 16 1.12 1.26 -7.80
CA TRP A 16 0.71 0.05 -7.07
C TRP A 16 -0.07 0.38 -5.79
N LEU A 17 0.43 1.31 -4.99
CA LEU A 17 -0.25 1.77 -3.77
C LEU A 17 -1.62 2.36 -4.10
N SER A 18 -1.73 3.11 -5.20
CA SER A 18 -3.00 3.69 -5.65
C SER A 18 -4.02 2.61 -6.05
N VAL A 19 -3.62 1.61 -6.87
CA VAL A 19 -4.53 0.54 -7.33
C VAL A 19 -5.05 -0.32 -6.16
N HIS A 20 -4.22 -0.50 -5.13
CA HIS A 20 -4.56 -1.29 -3.94
C HIS A 20 -5.23 -0.47 -2.81
N GLY A 21 -5.41 0.85 -3.00
CA GLY A 21 -5.99 1.74 -1.98
C GLY A 21 -5.11 1.91 -0.73
N LEU A 22 -3.79 1.75 -0.91
CA LEU A 22 -2.74 1.87 0.09
C LEU A 22 -1.95 3.18 -0.05
N SER A 23 -2.33 4.06 -0.98
CA SER A 23 -1.70 5.36 -1.24
C SER A 23 -1.59 6.25 0.02
N LYS A 24 -2.50 6.11 0.99
CA LYS A 24 -2.40 6.79 2.30
C LYS A 24 -1.19 6.35 3.16
N TYR A 25 -0.57 5.22 2.84
CA TYR A 25 0.63 4.71 3.51
C TYR A 25 1.92 5.03 2.74
N ALA A 26 1.83 5.70 1.58
CA ALA A 26 3.01 6.08 0.79
C ALA A 26 4.01 6.91 1.60
N SER A 27 3.52 7.81 2.44
CA SER A 27 4.37 8.62 3.33
C SER A 27 5.09 7.77 4.38
N VAL A 28 4.43 6.75 4.93
CA VAL A 28 5.01 5.85 5.93
C VAL A 28 6.13 5.01 5.30
N LEU A 29 5.86 4.44 4.12
CA LEU A 29 6.84 3.67 3.37
C LEU A 29 8.08 4.51 3.05
N ARG A 30 7.90 5.76 2.62
CA ARG A 30 9.01 6.68 2.34
C ARG A 30 9.88 6.98 3.56
N VAL A 31 9.25 7.18 4.72
CA VAL A 31 9.99 7.40 5.99
C VAL A 31 10.76 6.14 6.40
N GLN A 32 10.22 4.97 6.08
CA GLN A 32 10.81 3.67 6.35
C GLN A 32 11.72 3.19 5.20
N GLU A 33 12.01 4.04 4.22
CA GLU A 33 12.85 3.74 3.04
C GLU A 33 12.38 2.49 2.25
N CYS A 34 11.07 2.22 2.32
CA CYS A 34 10.37 1.10 1.68
C CYS A 34 9.73 1.54 0.35
N ASP A 35 10.47 2.28 -0.47
CA ASP A 35 10.01 2.81 -1.76
C ASP A 35 10.47 1.96 -2.96
N ASN A 36 11.14 0.84 -2.70
CA ASN A 36 11.55 -0.15 -3.69
C ASN A 36 10.57 -1.33 -3.72
N LEU A 37 10.18 -1.80 -4.91
CA LEU A 37 9.32 -3.00 -5.04
C LEU A 37 9.96 -4.23 -4.39
N GLU A 38 11.29 -4.33 -4.43
CA GLU A 38 12.07 -5.43 -3.85
C GLU A 38 11.90 -5.53 -2.32
N VAL A 39 11.99 -4.36 -1.67
CA VAL A 39 11.76 -4.22 -0.22
C VAL A 39 10.31 -4.52 0.10
N LEU A 40 9.38 -3.97 -0.69
CA LEU A 40 7.95 -4.20 -0.55
C LEU A 40 7.59 -5.69 -0.62
N MET A 41 8.22 -6.43 -1.54
CA MET A 41 8.07 -7.88 -1.67
C MET A 41 8.66 -8.67 -0.50
N SER A 42 9.61 -8.08 0.23
CA SER A 42 10.29 -8.71 1.36
C SER A 42 9.60 -8.45 2.70
N LEU A 43 8.65 -7.50 2.77
CA LEU A 43 7.91 -7.18 3.98
C LEU A 43 7.10 -8.37 4.50
N GLN A 44 7.13 -8.55 5.83
CA GLN A 44 6.32 -9.52 6.58
C GLN A 44 5.31 -8.79 7.49
N ASP A 45 4.46 -9.56 8.16
CA ASP A 45 3.48 -9.00 9.11
C ASP A 45 4.14 -8.21 10.25
N SER A 46 5.36 -8.61 10.61
CA SER A 46 6.16 -8.02 11.68
C SER A 46 6.71 -6.67 11.27
N ASP A 47 7.23 -6.53 10.05
CA ASP A 47 7.71 -5.25 9.51
C ASP A 47 6.55 -4.25 9.36
N LEU A 48 5.38 -4.73 8.91
CA LEU A 48 4.17 -3.90 8.84
C LEU A 48 3.78 -3.35 10.22
N LYS A 49 3.95 -4.12 11.30
CA LYS A 49 3.69 -3.64 12.67
C LYS A 49 4.71 -2.59 13.10
N ASP A 50 5.99 -2.81 12.80
CA ASP A 50 7.08 -1.89 13.18
C ASP A 50 6.93 -0.53 12.49
N MET A 51 6.52 -0.54 11.22
CA MET A 51 6.18 0.67 10.46
C MET A 51 4.89 1.37 10.93
N GLY A 52 4.18 0.83 11.92
CA GLY A 52 2.97 1.43 12.49
C GLY A 52 1.64 0.96 11.87
N MET A 53 1.64 -0.05 11.00
CA MET A 53 0.41 -0.68 10.48
C MET A 53 -0.13 -1.72 11.48
N ILE A 54 -0.69 -1.24 12.59
CA ILE A 54 -1.28 -2.08 13.63
C ILE A 54 -2.65 -2.66 13.27
N THR A 55 -3.34 -2.09 12.27
CA THR A 55 -4.68 -2.52 11.88
C THR A 55 -4.64 -3.80 11.05
N VAL A 56 -5.38 -4.82 11.50
CA VAL A 56 -5.50 -6.12 10.82
C VAL A 56 -5.96 -5.97 9.36
N GLY A 57 -6.86 -5.03 9.09
CA GLY A 57 -7.35 -4.75 7.72
C GLY A 57 -6.28 -4.17 6.80
N ALA A 58 -5.39 -3.31 7.31
CA ALA A 58 -4.27 -2.78 6.54
C ALA A 58 -3.27 -3.89 6.23
N ARG A 59 -2.89 -4.68 7.23
CA ARG A 59 -1.93 -5.79 7.07
C ARG A 59 -2.42 -6.83 6.06
N ARG A 60 -3.70 -7.24 6.13
CA ARG A 60 -4.24 -8.22 5.17
C ARG A 60 -4.27 -7.67 3.74
N LYS A 61 -4.61 -6.39 3.56
CA LYS A 61 -4.53 -5.76 2.23
C LYS A 61 -3.11 -5.70 1.71
N PHE A 62 -2.16 -5.33 2.57
CA PHE A 62 -0.76 -5.22 2.20
C PHE A 62 -0.17 -6.58 1.78
N MET A 63 -0.37 -7.61 2.60
CA MET A 63 0.08 -8.97 2.29
C MET A 63 -0.54 -9.49 0.99
N SER A 64 -1.85 -9.33 0.81
CA SER A 64 -2.53 -9.76 -0.43
C SER A 64 -2.03 -9.01 -1.67
N ALA A 65 -1.73 -7.72 -1.52
CA ALA A 65 -1.16 -6.92 -2.60
C ALA A 65 0.27 -7.36 -2.94
N ILE A 66 1.10 -7.68 -1.93
CA ILE A 66 2.47 -8.17 -2.13
C ILE A 66 2.46 -9.51 -2.86
N GLU A 67 1.55 -10.42 -2.50
CA GLU A 67 1.38 -11.70 -3.19
C GLU A 67 1.00 -11.52 -4.66
N ALA A 68 0.08 -10.58 -4.94
CA ALA A 68 -0.29 -10.22 -6.31
C ALA A 68 0.90 -9.63 -7.09
N LEU A 69 1.69 -8.76 -6.43
CA LEU A 69 2.86 -8.14 -7.02
C LEU A 69 3.95 -9.18 -7.37
N LYS A 70 4.23 -10.12 -6.47
CA LYS A 70 5.15 -11.24 -6.71
C LYS A 70 4.71 -12.06 -7.91
N LYS A 71 3.40 -12.31 -8.03
CA LYS A 71 2.83 -13.05 -9.15
C LYS A 71 2.93 -12.28 -10.47
N GLU A 72 2.72 -10.96 -10.46
CA GLU A 72 2.86 -10.11 -11.64
C GLU A 72 4.31 -9.97 -12.11
N SER A 73 5.29 -10.02 -11.20
CA SER A 73 6.71 -10.00 -11.55
C SER A 73 7.22 -11.26 -12.27
N GLY A 74 6.40 -12.33 -12.35
CA GLY A 74 6.72 -13.60 -12.99
C GLY A 74 5.66 -14.06 -14.01
N VAL A 75 5.65 -13.42 -15.19
CA VAL A 75 4.84 -13.73 -16.41
C VAL A 75 3.39 -13.18 -16.41
N PRO A 76 2.98 -12.49 -17.51
CA PRO A 76 1.68 -11.82 -17.60
C PRO A 76 0.56 -12.82 -17.83
N ASN A 77 -0.35 -12.94 -16.87
CA ASN A 77 -1.70 -13.38 -17.14
C ASN A 77 -2.66 -12.44 -16.43
N GLY A 78 -3.31 -11.62 -17.25
CA GLY A 78 -4.35 -10.71 -16.82
C GLY A 78 -5.54 -11.44 -16.19
N ALA A 79 -6.38 -10.62 -15.58
CA ALA A 79 -7.66 -10.93 -14.95
C ALA A 79 -7.57 -11.31 -13.46
N GLY A 80 -8.14 -10.43 -12.64
CA GLY A 80 -8.65 -10.79 -11.33
C GLY A 80 -8.76 -9.62 -10.37
N PRO A 81 -9.91 -8.94 -10.28
CA PRO A 81 -10.08 -7.81 -9.40
C PRO A 81 -10.03 -8.30 -7.94
N ALA A 82 -9.15 -7.73 -7.13
CA ALA A 82 -9.44 -7.57 -5.72
C ALA A 82 -10.62 -6.57 -5.68
N GLY A 83 -11.85 -7.03 -5.84
CA GLY A 83 -12.45 -7.76 -4.74
C GLY A 83 -12.54 -6.81 -3.56
N ARG A 84 -13.07 -5.60 -3.82
CA ARG A 84 -14.18 -4.99 -3.05
C ARG A 84 -14.63 -6.00 -1.98
N GLU A 85 -14.46 -5.68 -0.70
CA GLU A 85 -15.61 -5.16 0.02
C GLU A 85 -15.28 -4.12 1.13
N PRO A 86 -16.26 -3.23 1.38
CA PRO A 86 -16.21 -2.14 2.35
C PRO A 86 -16.70 -2.61 3.72
N CYS A 87 -16.24 -1.96 4.79
CA CYS A 87 -16.91 -1.85 6.10
C CYS A 87 -16.06 -0.87 6.91
N THR A 88 -16.52 0.13 7.65
CA THR A 88 -17.80 0.80 7.89
C THR A 88 -17.42 1.88 8.89
N ARG A 89 -17.85 3.12 8.65
CA ARG A 89 -18.35 4.12 9.62
C ARG A 89 -17.90 4.02 11.10
N GLY A 90 -17.40 5.16 11.62
CA GLY A 90 -17.31 5.51 13.05
C GLY A 90 -15.89 5.35 13.59
N THR A 91 -15.24 6.35 14.17
CA THR A 91 -15.80 7.27 15.16
C THR A 91 -15.24 8.68 14.98
N ALA A 92 -16.14 9.66 14.93
CA ALA A 92 -15.86 10.99 15.44
C ALA A 92 -15.66 10.86 16.96
N LEU A 93 -14.47 11.15 17.45
CA LEU A 93 -14.10 11.31 18.86
C LEU A 93 -12.89 12.25 18.83
N ASP A 94 -12.80 13.34 19.56
CA ASP A 94 -13.74 14.06 20.41
C ASP A 94 -13.11 15.45 20.60
N ALA A 95 -13.95 16.43 20.90
CA ALA A 95 -13.53 17.77 21.25
C ALA A 95 -12.60 17.79 22.46
N GLN A 96 -11.49 18.54 22.39
CA GLN A 96 -10.95 19.25 23.55
C GLN A 96 -10.50 20.62 23.03
N ALA A 97 -11.34 21.64 23.17
CA ALA A 97 -11.57 22.43 24.38
C ALA A 97 -10.53 23.55 24.51
N LEU A 98 -11.06 24.77 24.51
CA LEU A 98 -10.46 26.02 24.96
C LEU A 98 -9.31 25.83 25.97
N GLN A 99 -8.21 26.53 25.73
CA GLN A 99 -7.68 27.59 26.61
C GLN A 99 -6.64 28.41 25.85
#